data_AF-A0A660UMR1-F1
#
_entry.id   AF-A0A660UMR1-F1
#
_cell.length_a   1.000
_cell.length_b   1.000
_cell.length_c   1.000
_cell.angle_alpha   90.00
_cell.angle_beta   90.00
_cell.angle_gamma   90.00
#
_symmetry.space_group_name_H-M   'P 1'
#
loop_
_entity.id
_entity.type
_entity.pdbx_description
1 polymer ?
#
loop_
_entity_poly.entity_id
_entity_poly.type
_entity_poly.pdbx_seq_one_letter_code
_entity_poly.pdbx_strand_id
1 'polypeptide(L)'
;KHDRSKLEEFEFDAFVKTRPKFKKANYGSPEYQECVDTIKPAIDHHYCNNRHHTGFHEGGFADMNLLDILEMLADWKAASRRSPNLSFKDSLPKAFERYHVPENMQKHIIATLDYLGWLDE
;
A
#
# COMPACT_ATOMS: atom_id res chain seq x y z
N LYS A 1 -3.26 3.99 -19.20
CA LYS A 1 -4.07 2.78 -18.89
C LYS A 1 -3.73 2.38 -17.46
N HIS A 2 -4.74 2.13 -16.63
CA HIS A 2 -4.60 1.84 -15.20
C HIS A 2 -3.83 0.53 -14.93
N ASP A 3 -2.95 0.52 -13.92
CA ASP A 3 -2.22 -0.63 -13.36
C ASP A 3 -1.39 -1.51 -14.30
N ARG A 4 -1.07 -1.02 -15.51
CA ARG A 4 -0.35 -1.83 -16.50
C ARG A 4 1.08 -2.11 -16.14
N SER A 5 1.75 -1.19 -15.46
CA SER A 5 3.17 -1.35 -15.12
C SER A 5 3.40 -2.58 -14.21
N LYS A 6 2.38 -2.96 -13.42
CA LYS A 6 2.37 -4.17 -12.56
C LYS A 6 2.56 -5.48 -13.34
N LEU A 7 2.26 -5.47 -14.64
CA LEU A 7 2.38 -6.63 -15.53
C LEU A 7 3.64 -6.60 -16.39
N GLU A 8 4.42 -5.53 -16.32
CA GLU A 8 5.71 -5.44 -17.00
C GLU A 8 6.73 -6.28 -16.24
N GLU A 9 7.63 -6.94 -16.97
CA GLU A 9 8.62 -7.86 -16.41
C GLU A 9 9.42 -7.23 -15.27
N PHE A 10 9.78 -5.94 -15.40
CA PHE A 10 10.53 -5.19 -14.40
C PHE A 10 9.87 -5.18 -13.00
N GLU A 11 8.55 -4.98 -12.93
CA GLU A 11 7.82 -5.02 -11.67
C GLU A 11 7.45 -6.45 -11.28
N PHE A 12 6.84 -7.18 -12.22
CA PHE A 12 6.24 -8.48 -11.95
C PHE A 12 7.27 -9.47 -11.37
N ASP A 13 8.43 -9.59 -12.00
CA ASP A 13 9.48 -10.51 -11.56
C ASP A 13 10.01 -10.16 -10.17
N ALA A 14 10.22 -8.87 -9.91
CA ALA A 14 10.75 -8.39 -8.63
C ALA A 14 9.78 -8.72 -7.48
N PHE A 15 8.49 -8.44 -7.66
CA PHE A 15 7.45 -8.75 -6.68
C PHE A 15 7.25 -10.25 -6.51
N VAL A 16 7.25 -11.05 -7.58
CA VAL A 16 7.11 -12.51 -7.51
C VAL A 16 8.27 -13.13 -6.74
N LYS A 17 9.52 -12.77 -7.07
CA LYS A 17 10.73 -13.29 -6.41
C LYS A 17 10.76 -12.94 -4.91
N THR A 18 10.29 -11.76 -4.52
CA THR A 18 10.35 -11.28 -3.13
C THR A 18 9.12 -11.64 -2.30
N ARG A 19 8.02 -12.06 -2.93
CA ARG A 19 6.77 -12.45 -2.26
C ARG A 19 6.94 -13.43 -1.09
N PRO A 20 7.79 -14.48 -1.15
CA PRO A 20 7.99 -15.39 -0.02
C PRO A 20 8.57 -14.71 1.22
N LYS A 21 9.42 -13.69 1.05
CA LYS A 21 9.97 -12.89 2.16
C LYS A 21 8.91 -11.97 2.75
N PHE A 22 8.15 -11.26 1.89
CA PHE A 22 7.07 -10.37 2.34
C PHE A 22 6.01 -11.08 3.19
N LYS A 23 5.71 -12.36 2.92
CA LYS A 23 4.77 -13.17 3.73
C LYS A 23 5.23 -13.44 5.16
N LYS A 24 6.50 -13.19 5.47
CA LYS A 24 7.10 -13.41 6.78
C LYS A 24 7.39 -12.12 7.53
N ALA A 25 7.06 -10.97 6.94
CA ALA A 25 7.38 -9.66 7.47
C ALA A 25 6.11 -8.86 7.75
N ASN A 26 5.98 -8.35 8.98
CA ASN A 26 4.88 -7.46 9.33
C ASN A 26 5.12 -6.07 8.75
N TYR A 27 4.06 -5.41 8.27
CA TYR A 27 4.17 -4.06 7.73
C TYR A 27 4.90 -3.10 8.69
N GLY A 28 5.95 -2.47 8.19
CA GLY A 28 6.77 -1.52 8.94
C GLY A 28 7.76 -2.14 9.94
N SER A 29 7.95 -3.47 9.95
CA SER A 29 9.07 -4.08 10.67
C SER A 29 10.39 -3.89 9.91
N PRO A 30 11.56 -4.09 10.55
CA PRO A 30 12.85 -4.07 9.86
C PRO A 30 12.94 -5.09 8.72
N GLU A 31 12.37 -6.29 8.89
CA GLU A 31 12.34 -7.33 7.86
C GLU A 31 11.48 -6.92 6.66
N TYR A 32 10.39 -6.17 6.90
CA TYR A 32 9.57 -5.61 5.83
C TYR A 32 10.35 -4.56 5.06
N GLN A 33 11.12 -3.72 5.76
CA GLN A 33 11.95 -2.72 5.12
C GLN A 33 13.06 -3.36 4.28
N GLU A 34 13.69 -4.43 4.75
CA GLU A 34 14.67 -5.20 3.95
C GLU A 34 14.05 -5.73 2.65
N CYS A 35 12.80 -6.22 2.71
CA CYS A 35 12.06 -6.66 1.52
C CYS A 35 11.83 -5.51 0.54
N VAL A 36 11.44 -4.33 1.05
CA VAL A 36 11.25 -3.12 0.24
C VAL A 36 12.57 -2.69 -0.41
N ASP A 37 13.65 -2.65 0.35
CA ASP A 37 14.96 -2.21 -0.14
C ASP A 37 15.50 -3.15 -1.22
N THR A 38 15.27 -4.46 -1.09
CA THR A 38 15.67 -5.49 -2.07
C THR A 38 15.09 -5.23 -3.47
N ILE A 39 13.86 -4.71 -3.56
CA ILE A 39 13.16 -4.47 -4.83
C ILE A 39 12.84 -2.99 -5.04
N LYS A 40 13.57 -2.09 -4.37
CA LYS A 40 13.31 -0.66 -4.39
C LYS A 40 13.12 -0.08 -5.81
N PRO A 41 13.95 -0.42 -6.82
CA PRO A 41 13.74 0.08 -8.17
C PRO A 41 12.36 -0.26 -8.76
N ALA A 42 11.86 -1.48 -8.52
CA ALA A 42 10.54 -1.90 -8.99
C ALA A 42 9.41 -1.20 -8.21
N ILE A 43 9.57 -0.99 -6.90
CA ILE A 43 8.62 -0.23 -6.07
C ILE A 43 8.56 1.23 -6.51
N ASP A 44 9.71 1.86 -6.77
CA ASP A 44 9.76 3.26 -7.21
C ASP A 44 9.11 3.40 -8.59
N HIS A 45 9.38 2.48 -9.53
CA HIS A 45 8.70 2.46 -10.82
C HIS A 45 7.18 2.30 -10.66
N HIS A 46 6.74 1.40 -9.77
CA HIS A 46 5.33 1.19 -9.47
C HIS A 46 4.64 2.44 -8.92
N TYR A 47 5.27 3.12 -7.96
CA TYR A 47 4.73 4.33 -7.36
C TYR A 47 4.67 5.49 -8.34
N CYS A 48 5.66 5.63 -9.22
CA CYS A 48 5.68 6.70 -10.22
C CYS A 48 4.72 6.48 -11.40
N ASN A 49 4.27 5.25 -11.64
CA ASN A 49 3.42 4.91 -12.80
C ASN A 49 1.95 4.64 -12.46
N ASN A 50 1.61 4.46 -11.18
CA ASN A 50 0.23 4.16 -10.77
C ASN A 50 -0.33 5.23 -9.83
N ARG A 51 -1.36 5.94 -10.32
CA ARG A 51 -1.99 7.11 -9.67
C ARG A 51 -2.47 6.88 -8.23
N HIS A 52 -2.85 5.66 -7.88
CA HIS A 52 -3.32 5.34 -6.53
C HIS A 52 -2.19 5.28 -5.48
N HIS A 53 -0.95 5.58 -5.84
CA HIS A 53 0.13 5.79 -4.87
C HIS A 53 0.44 7.27 -4.70
N THR A 54 0.70 7.69 -3.46
CA THR A 54 1.11 9.07 -3.17
C THR A 54 2.38 9.48 -3.93
N GLY A 55 3.28 8.54 -4.23
CA GLY A 55 4.52 8.80 -4.98
C GLY A 55 4.30 9.16 -6.46
N PHE A 56 3.09 8.95 -7.01
CA PHE A 56 2.71 9.42 -8.34
C PHE A 56 2.48 10.94 -8.35
N HIS A 57 2.14 11.50 -7.20
CA HIS A 57 1.69 12.88 -7.05
C HIS A 57 2.76 13.75 -6.40
N GLU A 58 2.96 14.96 -6.94
CA GLU A 58 3.91 15.93 -6.38
C GLU A 58 3.49 16.39 -4.97
N GLY A 59 2.20 16.64 -4.75
CA GLY A 59 1.60 16.95 -3.44
C GLY A 59 1.24 15.73 -2.60
N GLY A 60 1.65 14.52 -3.00
CA GLY A 60 1.38 13.29 -2.28
C GLY A 60 -0.11 12.99 -2.15
N PHE A 61 -0.56 12.66 -0.93
CA PHE A 61 -1.96 12.33 -0.66
C PHE A 61 -2.94 13.47 -0.99
N ALA A 62 -2.50 14.74 -0.92
CA ALA A 62 -3.38 15.89 -1.14
C ALA A 62 -3.88 16.01 -2.58
N ASP A 63 -3.16 15.44 -3.55
CA ASP A 63 -3.51 15.49 -4.98
C ASP A 63 -4.32 14.27 -5.45
N MET A 64 -4.52 13.28 -4.58
CA MET A 64 -5.27 12.07 -4.88
C MET A 64 -6.77 12.37 -4.95
N ASN A 65 -7.46 11.85 -5.96
CA ASN A 65 -8.92 11.87 -5.98
C ASN A 65 -9.51 10.68 -5.21
N LEU A 66 -10.84 10.67 -5.05
CA LEU A 66 -11.51 9.60 -4.28
C LEU A 66 -11.28 8.20 -4.85
N LEU A 67 -11.14 8.07 -6.17
CA LEU A 67 -10.85 6.78 -6.80
C LEU A 67 -9.43 6.32 -6.50
N ASP A 68 -8.44 7.22 -6.53
CA ASP A 68 -7.06 6.90 -6.11
C ASP A 68 -7.04 6.35 -4.69
N ILE A 69 -7.74 7.03 -3.79
CA ILE A 69 -7.80 6.65 -2.38
C ILE A 69 -8.44 5.28 -2.24
N LEU A 70 -9.56 5.02 -2.93
CA LEU A 70 -10.23 3.72 -2.87
C LEU A 70 -9.34 2.57 -3.39
N GLU A 71 -8.64 2.79 -4.50
CA GLU A 71 -7.71 1.82 -5.08
C GLU A 71 -6.49 1.58 -4.18
N MET A 72 -5.94 2.65 -3.58
CA MET A 72 -4.86 2.57 -2.60
C MET A 72 -5.26 1.69 -1.41
N LEU A 73 -6.48 1.87 -0.90
CA LEU A 73 -7.01 1.07 0.20
C LEU A 73 -7.19 -0.41 -0.17
N ALA A 74 -7.56 -0.70 -1.42
CA ALA A 74 -7.65 -2.07 -1.93
C ALA A 74 -6.25 -2.73 -1.95
N ASP A 75 -5.23 -2.01 -2.41
CA ASP A 75 -3.84 -2.48 -2.38
C ASP A 75 -3.35 -2.71 -0.95
N TRP A 76 -3.69 -1.81 -0.02
CA TRP A 76 -3.34 -1.96 1.39
C TRP A 76 -4.04 -3.17 2.04
N LYS A 77 -5.33 -3.41 1.76
CA LYS A 77 -6.04 -4.61 2.24
C LYS A 77 -5.45 -5.88 1.63
N ALA A 78 -5.09 -5.86 0.35
CA ALA A 78 -4.42 -7.01 -0.28
C ALA A 78 -3.02 -7.25 0.31
N ALA A 79 -2.33 -6.19 0.72
CA ALA A 79 -1.03 -6.27 1.36
C ALA A 79 -1.09 -6.79 2.79
N SER A 80 -2.05 -6.34 3.59
CA SER A 80 -2.20 -6.75 4.99
C SER A 80 -2.49 -8.25 5.14
N ARG A 81 -3.18 -8.87 4.19
CA ARG A 81 -3.41 -10.34 4.12
C ARG A 81 -2.13 -11.18 4.11
N ARG A 82 -0.97 -10.58 3.89
CA ARG A 82 0.33 -11.26 3.91
C ARG A 82 1.08 -11.08 5.24
N SER A 83 0.64 -10.17 6.11
CA SER A 83 1.28 -9.92 7.40
C SER A 83 0.98 -11.08 8.35
N PRO A 84 2.00 -11.69 8.98
CA PRO A 84 1.79 -12.87 9.81
C PRO A 84 1.02 -12.59 11.10
N ASN A 85 1.28 -11.45 11.76
CA ASN A 85 0.73 -11.15 13.10
C ASN A 85 0.28 -9.69 13.24
N LEU A 86 -0.12 -9.04 12.14
CA LEU A 86 -0.58 -7.66 12.15
C LEU A 86 -1.88 -7.57 11.36
N SER A 87 -2.97 -7.22 12.03
CA SER A 87 -4.26 -7.04 11.37
C SER A 87 -4.22 -5.84 10.43
N PHE A 88 -5.15 -5.77 9.49
CA PHE A 88 -5.25 -4.62 8.61
C PHE A 88 -5.52 -3.33 9.42
N LYS A 89 -6.43 -3.41 10.39
CA LYS A 89 -6.80 -2.31 11.28
C LYS A 89 -5.59 -1.78 12.05
N ASP A 90 -4.78 -2.66 12.62
CA ASP A 90 -3.60 -2.28 13.42
C ASP A 90 -2.47 -1.68 12.56
N SER A 91 -2.48 -1.94 11.25
CA SER A 91 -1.51 -1.35 10.31
C SER A 91 -1.84 0.11 9.91
N LEU A 92 -3.10 0.53 10.04
CA LEU A 92 -3.58 1.82 9.54
C LEU A 92 -2.89 3.03 10.18
N PRO A 93 -2.67 3.12 11.51
CA PRO A 93 -2.03 4.30 12.09
C PRO A 93 -0.65 4.59 11.48
N LYS A 94 0.14 3.54 11.27
CA LYS A 94 1.47 3.64 10.65
C LYS A 94 1.39 3.99 9.16
N ALA A 95 0.37 3.49 8.44
CA ALA A 95 0.14 3.87 7.06
C ALA A 95 -0.28 5.34 6.94
N PHE A 96 -1.19 5.82 7.80
CA PHE A 96 -1.63 7.20 7.83
C PHE A 96 -0.48 8.17 8.15
N GLU A 97 0.39 7.82 9.09
CA GLU A 97 1.60 8.58 9.39
C GLU A 97 2.54 8.61 8.17
N ARG A 98 2.87 7.44 7.60
CA ARG A 98 3.79 7.31 6.45
C ARG A 98 3.35 8.13 5.24
N TYR A 99 2.05 8.16 4.96
CA TYR A 99 1.49 8.80 3.76
C TYR A 99 0.88 10.17 4.06
N HIS A 100 1.10 10.72 5.25
CA HIS A 100 0.62 12.02 5.68
C HIS A 100 -0.89 12.23 5.46
N VAL A 101 -1.68 11.20 5.78
CA VAL A 101 -3.14 11.23 5.61
C VAL A 101 -3.75 12.18 6.65
N PRO A 102 -4.48 13.24 6.24
CA PRO A 102 -5.09 14.19 7.17
C PRO A 102 -6.12 13.55 8.11
N GLU A 103 -6.23 14.03 9.35
CA GLU A 103 -7.09 13.42 10.39
C GLU A 103 -8.57 13.28 9.97
N ASN A 104 -9.13 14.28 9.29
CA ASN A 104 -10.49 14.21 8.75
C ASN A 104 -10.63 13.09 7.71
N MET A 105 -9.61 12.91 6.85
CA MET A 105 -9.58 11.84 5.87
C MET A 105 -9.40 10.47 6.51
N GLN A 106 -8.60 10.35 7.57
CA GLN A 106 -8.48 9.10 8.33
C GLN A 106 -9.86 8.64 8.85
N LYS A 107 -10.69 9.56 9.36
CA LYS A 107 -12.05 9.26 9.84
C LYS A 107 -12.94 8.74 8.70
N HIS A 108 -12.91 9.38 7.53
CA HIS A 108 -13.66 8.92 6.36
C HIS A 108 -13.18 7.56 5.84
N ILE A 109 -11.86 7.34 5.82
CA ILE A 109 -11.27 6.06 5.45
C ILE A 109 -11.72 4.96 6.40
N ILE A 110 -11.62 5.18 7.72
CA ILE A 110 -12.04 4.19 8.72
C ILE A 110 -13.52 3.85 8.56
N ALA A 111 -14.40 4.85 8.42
CA ALA A 111 -15.82 4.63 8.21
C ALA A 111 -16.10 3.86 6.91
N THR A 112 -15.34 4.14 5.84
CA THR A 112 -15.47 3.42 4.56
C THR A 112 -15.02 1.97 4.68
N LEU A 113 -13.89 1.73 5.35
CA LEU A 113 -13.36 0.38 5.57
C LEU A 113 -14.28 -0.46 6.47
N ASP A 114 -14.89 0.17 7.48
CA ASP A 114 -15.90 -0.44 8.34
C ASP A 114 -17.16 -0.84 7.53
N TYR A 115 -17.69 0.09 6.73
CA TYR A 115 -18.82 -0.19 5.83
C TYR A 115 -18.54 -1.33 4.84
N LEU A 116 -17.31 -1.43 4.35
CA LEU A 116 -16.88 -2.51 3.46
C LEU A 116 -16.64 -3.85 4.19
N GLY A 117 -16.70 -3.88 5.52
CA GLY A 117 -16.35 -5.05 6.33
C GLY A 117 -14.88 -5.43 6.24
N TRP A 118 -13.98 -4.47 5.99
CA TRP A 118 -12.55 -4.74 5.81
C TRP A 118 -11.75 -4.66 7.11
N LEU A 119 -12.32 -4.08 8.16
CA LEU A 119 -11.74 -3.98 9.50
C LEU A 119 -12.03 -5.19 10.39
N ASP A 120 -13.01 -6.01 10.02
CA ASP A 120 -13.36 -7.24 10.71
C ASP A 120 -12.50 -8.39 10.17
N GLU A 121 -11.37 -8.66 10.84
CA GLU A 121 -10.51 -9.86 10.70
C GLU A 121 -9.38 -9.81 11.75
#